data_AF-A0A2P2I416-F1
#
_entry.id   AF-A0A2P2I416-F1
#
_cell.length_a   1.000
_cell.length_b   1.000
_cell.length_c   1.000
_cell.angle_alpha   90.00
_cell.angle_beta   90.00
_cell.angle_gamma   90.00
#
_symmetry.space_group_name_H-M   'P 1'
#
loop_
_entity.id
_entity.type
_entity.pdbx_description
1 polymer ?
#
loop_
_entity_poly.entity_id
_entity_poly.type
_entity_poly.pdbx_seq_one_letter_code
_entity_poly.pdbx_strand_id
1 'polypeptide(L)'
;MISFWHLLVLTNMLHFRIIDATFDLYVDSKDFKKLLGVDSELWYVRDGDVKENALEYVVLVPAEINVLTFHWRARHNIMLPYKLETHVGNPEAAVVRLNISNTGSIPTKLQSFQLIISCTGKLTTQVYVSMTLQLPLQKSLQHLTNITIQRRKICFRATEDT
;
A
#
# COMPACT_ATOMS: atom_id res chain seq x y z
N MET A 1 -21.07 -13.27 -54.75
CA MET A 1 -21.27 -14.26 -53.68
C MET A 1 -20.00 -14.31 -52.83
N ILE A 2 -19.92 -13.44 -51.82
CA ILE A 2 -18.79 -13.42 -50.88
C ILE A 2 -19.09 -14.53 -49.86
N SER A 3 -18.23 -15.55 -49.84
CA SER A 3 -18.43 -16.76 -49.07
C SER A 3 -18.56 -16.45 -47.57
N PHE A 4 -19.62 -16.98 -46.95
CA PHE A 4 -19.92 -16.91 -45.52
C PHE A 4 -18.76 -17.39 -44.62
N TRP A 5 -17.81 -18.15 -45.21
CA TRP A 5 -16.57 -18.60 -44.58
C TRP A 5 -15.58 -17.47 -44.26
N HIS A 6 -15.53 -16.39 -45.05
CA HIS A 6 -14.58 -15.30 -44.79
C HIS A 6 -15.00 -14.39 -43.63
N LEU A 7 -16.32 -14.27 -43.35
CA LEU A 7 -16.79 -13.52 -42.18
C LEU A 7 -16.47 -14.23 -40.86
N LEU A 8 -16.53 -15.57 -40.83
CA LEU A 8 -16.28 -16.38 -39.64
C LEU A 8 -14.81 -16.36 -39.18
N VAL A 9 -13.87 -16.26 -40.12
CA VAL A 9 -12.41 -16.21 -39.83
C VAL A 9 -11.99 -14.82 -39.30
N LEU A 10 -12.65 -13.74 -39.73
CA LEU A 10 -12.34 -12.38 -39.24
C LEU A 10 -12.93 -12.10 -37.85
N THR A 11 -14.02 -12.77 -37.46
CA THR A 11 -14.60 -12.63 -36.10
C THR A 11 -13.87 -13.44 -35.01
N ASN A 12 -12.88 -14.25 -35.38
CA ASN A 12 -12.10 -15.08 -34.45
C ASN A 12 -10.61 -14.67 -34.38
N MET A 13 -10.28 -13.41 -34.69
CA MET A 13 -8.97 -12.84 -34.38
C MET A 13 -8.96 -12.39 -32.91
N LEU A 14 -8.73 -13.37 -32.04
CA LEU A 14 -7.93 -13.27 -30.82
C LEU A 14 -7.86 -11.88 -30.19
N HIS A 15 -8.78 -11.60 -29.26
CA HIS A 15 -8.44 -10.70 -28.16
C HIS A 15 -7.39 -11.41 -27.29
N PHE A 16 -6.11 -11.34 -27.69
CA PHE A 16 -5.02 -11.51 -26.75
C PHE A 16 -5.18 -10.40 -25.71
N ARG A 17 -5.89 -10.69 -24.61
CA ARG A 17 -5.85 -9.83 -23.44
C ARG A 17 -4.43 -9.91 -22.91
N ILE A 18 -3.63 -8.89 -23.20
CA ILE A 18 -2.39 -8.66 -22.49
C ILE A 18 -2.80 -8.51 -21.03
N ILE A 19 -2.47 -9.51 -20.21
CA ILE A 19 -2.74 -9.48 -18.78
C ILE A 19 -1.68 -8.58 -18.17
N ASP A 20 -2.12 -7.42 -17.68
CA ASP A 20 -1.23 -6.50 -17.01
C ASP A 20 -0.91 -6.99 -15.59
N ALA A 21 0.33 -6.78 -15.18
CA ALA A 21 0.79 -6.93 -13.82
C ALA A 21 0.12 -5.87 -12.92
N THR A 22 -0.96 -6.27 -12.23
CA THR A 22 -1.73 -5.40 -11.34
C THR A 22 -1.81 -5.96 -9.92
N PHE A 23 -2.11 -5.10 -8.95
CA PHE A 23 -2.23 -5.48 -7.54
C PHE A 23 -3.23 -4.59 -6.80
N ASP A 24 -3.64 -5.04 -5.63
CA ASP A 24 -4.48 -4.31 -4.68
C ASP A 24 -3.64 -3.90 -3.46
N LEU A 25 -3.86 -2.70 -2.93
CA LEU A 25 -3.31 -2.23 -1.66
C LEU A 25 -4.32 -1.31 -0.95
N TYR A 26 -4.73 -1.69 0.26
CA TYR A 26 -5.75 -0.96 1.00
C TYR A 26 -5.65 -1.17 2.52
N VAL A 27 -6.38 -0.34 3.27
CA VAL A 27 -6.67 -0.52 4.70
C VAL A 27 -8.14 -0.88 4.85
N ASP A 28 -8.45 -1.89 5.66
CA ASP A 28 -9.83 -2.35 5.85
C ASP A 28 -10.68 -1.35 6.66
N SER A 29 -12.00 -1.54 6.65
CA SER A 29 -12.93 -0.64 7.35
C SER A 29 -12.69 -0.60 8.86
N LYS A 30 -12.32 -1.73 9.48
CA LYS A 30 -12.11 -1.80 10.93
C LYS A 30 -10.94 -0.91 11.35
N ASP A 31 -9.82 -1.00 10.64
CA ASP A 31 -8.62 -0.23 10.95
C ASP A 31 -8.74 1.23 10.48
N PHE A 32 -9.44 1.50 9.38
CA PHE A 32 -9.73 2.87 8.95
C PHE A 32 -10.68 3.59 9.93
N LYS A 33 -11.71 2.90 10.44
CA LYS A 33 -12.62 3.43 11.45
C LYS A 33 -11.92 3.73 12.76
N LYS A 34 -10.96 2.91 13.20
CA LYS A 34 -10.14 3.23 14.38
C LYS A 34 -9.29 4.48 14.16
N LEU A 35 -8.79 4.68 12.94
CA LEU A 35 -7.88 5.76 12.64
C LEU A 35 -8.59 7.10 12.42
N LEU A 36 -9.75 7.10 11.74
CA LEU A 36 -10.46 8.31 11.32
C LEU A 36 -11.95 8.35 11.69
N GLY A 37 -12.50 7.31 12.31
CA GLY A 37 -13.93 7.22 12.61
C GLY A 37 -14.83 6.89 11.42
N VAL A 38 -14.26 6.60 10.24
CA VAL A 38 -15.00 6.36 9.00
C VAL A 38 -15.15 4.86 8.75
N ASP A 39 -16.38 4.40 8.51
CA ASP A 39 -16.70 2.99 8.23
C ASP A 39 -16.62 2.69 6.72
N SER A 40 -15.41 2.73 6.17
CA SER A 40 -15.13 2.38 4.77
C SER A 40 -13.72 1.84 4.60
N GLU A 41 -13.45 1.13 3.51
CA GLU A 41 -12.08 0.79 3.14
C GLU A 41 -11.35 2.00 2.54
N LEU A 42 -10.06 2.15 2.84
CA LEU A 42 -9.20 3.14 2.18
C LEU A 42 -8.31 2.43 1.16
N TRP A 43 -8.58 2.68 -0.12
CA TRP A 43 -7.84 2.10 -1.24
C TRP A 43 -6.70 3.02 -1.68
N TYR A 44 -5.47 2.48 -1.70
CA TYR A 44 -4.29 3.13 -2.29
C TYR A 44 -4.08 2.70 -3.73
N VAL A 45 -4.26 1.40 -3.99
CA VAL A 45 -4.27 0.83 -5.33
C VAL A 45 -5.42 -0.15 -5.44
N ARG A 46 -6.22 -0.04 -6.48
CA ARG A 46 -7.32 -0.97 -6.76
C ARG A 46 -7.20 -1.47 -8.19
N ASP A 47 -6.96 -2.76 -8.35
CA ASP A 47 -6.74 -3.40 -9.64
C ASP A 47 -5.64 -2.73 -10.49
N GLY A 48 -4.56 -2.29 -9.83
CA GLY A 48 -3.44 -1.57 -10.45
C GLY A 48 -3.66 -0.07 -10.66
N ASP A 49 -4.87 0.45 -10.44
CA ASP A 49 -5.16 1.88 -10.51
C ASP A 49 -4.79 2.59 -9.20
N VAL A 50 -3.85 3.53 -9.28
CA VAL A 50 -3.31 4.28 -8.13
C VAL A 50 -4.26 5.41 -7.75
N LYS A 51 -4.62 5.49 -6.47
CA LYS A 51 -5.50 6.52 -5.93
C LYS A 51 -4.68 7.68 -5.38
N GLU A 52 -4.27 8.61 -6.24
CA GLU A 52 -3.42 9.76 -5.86
C GLU A 52 -3.98 10.54 -4.65
N ASN A 53 -5.29 10.80 -4.63
CA ASN A 53 -5.95 11.47 -3.49
C ASN A 53 -5.74 10.75 -2.15
N ALA A 54 -5.62 9.43 -2.15
CA ALA A 54 -5.35 8.65 -0.94
C ALA A 54 -3.87 8.73 -0.50
N LEU A 55 -2.95 8.95 -1.44
CA LEU A 55 -1.51 9.08 -1.18
C LEU A 55 -1.15 10.48 -0.64
N GLU A 56 -1.81 11.52 -1.15
CA GLU A 56 -1.61 12.90 -0.69
C GLU A 56 -2.17 13.14 0.73
N TYR A 57 -3.08 12.28 1.18
CA TYR A 57 -3.75 12.47 2.46
C TYR A 57 -2.91 11.98 3.65
N VAL A 58 -2.26 12.94 4.34
CA VAL A 58 -1.46 12.68 5.54
C VAL A 58 -2.34 12.56 6.79
N VAL A 59 -2.64 11.32 7.17
CA VAL A 59 -3.48 11.02 8.34
C VAL A 59 -2.70 11.10 9.65
N LEU A 60 -3.30 11.74 10.65
CA LEU A 60 -2.86 11.71 12.04
C LEU A 60 -3.07 10.33 12.66
N VAL A 61 -2.02 9.78 13.26
CA VAL A 61 -2.05 8.51 14.01
C VAL A 61 -1.99 8.84 15.50
N PRO A 62 -3.06 8.57 16.28
CA PRO A 62 -3.10 8.77 17.72
C PRO A 62 -1.98 8.04 18.46
N ALA A 63 -1.60 8.49 19.66
CA ALA A 63 -0.49 7.94 20.42
C ALA A 63 -0.68 6.46 20.81
N GLU A 64 -1.93 6.04 20.99
CA GLU A 64 -2.34 4.70 21.39
C GLU A 64 -2.28 3.69 20.23
N ILE A 65 -2.33 4.17 18.99
CA ILE A 65 -2.30 3.33 17.78
C ILE A 65 -0.86 3.17 17.30
N ASN A 66 -0.26 2.00 17.52
CA ASN A 66 1.12 1.72 17.11
C ASN A 66 1.23 0.85 15.86
N VAL A 67 0.13 0.22 15.44
CA VAL A 67 0.12 -0.75 14.33
C VAL A 67 -0.86 -0.29 13.27
N LEU A 68 -0.37 -0.14 12.04
CA LEU A 68 -1.19 0.10 10.86
C LEU A 68 -1.13 -1.15 9.97
N THR A 69 -2.28 -1.79 9.75
CA THR A 69 -2.39 -2.99 8.91
C THR A 69 -2.72 -2.58 7.48
N PHE A 70 -1.95 -3.09 6.53
CA PHE A 70 -2.21 -2.96 5.11
C PHE A 70 -2.54 -4.33 4.53
N HIS A 71 -3.50 -4.38 3.63
CA HIS A 71 -3.93 -5.56 2.91
C HIS A 71 -3.51 -5.44 1.46
N TRP A 72 -2.95 -6.51 0.92
CA TRP A 72 -2.46 -6.53 -0.44
C TRP A 72 -2.56 -7.90 -1.09
N ARG A 73 -2.61 -7.90 -2.41
CA ARG A 73 -2.47 -9.10 -3.25
C ARG A 73 -2.10 -8.71 -4.66
N ALA A 74 -1.31 -9.53 -5.32
CA ALA A 74 -1.14 -9.47 -6.75
C ALA A 74 -2.35 -10.10 -7.46
N ARG A 75 -2.72 -9.53 -8.61
CA ARG A 75 -3.86 -9.99 -9.42
C ARG A 75 -3.38 -10.93 -10.51
N HIS A 76 -4.33 -11.63 -11.13
CA HIS A 76 -4.08 -12.50 -12.28
C HIS A 76 -3.02 -13.61 -12.06
N ASN A 77 -2.75 -13.97 -10.79
CA ASN A 77 -1.71 -14.91 -10.37
C ASN A 77 -0.28 -14.55 -10.81
N ILE A 78 -0.02 -13.26 -11.07
CA ILE A 78 1.31 -12.76 -11.44
C ILE A 78 2.00 -12.28 -10.17
N MET A 79 3.10 -12.90 -9.76
CA MET A 79 3.89 -12.41 -8.62
C MET A 79 4.66 -11.15 -9.01
N LEU A 80 4.54 -10.10 -8.19
CA LEU A 80 5.19 -8.81 -8.45
C LEU A 80 6.35 -8.57 -7.49
N PRO A 81 7.59 -8.38 -7.96
CA PRO A 81 8.68 -8.03 -7.08
C PRO A 81 8.44 -6.64 -6.48
N TYR A 82 8.79 -6.45 -5.22
CA TYR A 82 8.69 -5.17 -4.54
C TYR A 82 9.95 -4.82 -3.77
N LYS A 83 10.12 -3.52 -3.54
CA LYS A 83 11.02 -2.93 -2.55
C LYS A 83 10.24 -1.98 -1.64
N LEU A 84 10.43 -2.09 -0.33
CA LEU A 84 9.82 -1.26 0.71
C LEU A 84 10.91 -0.48 1.43
N GLU A 85 10.68 0.81 1.58
CA GLU A 85 11.51 1.72 2.34
C GLU A 85 10.66 2.51 3.32
N THR A 86 11.18 2.75 4.52
CA THR A 86 10.49 3.53 5.56
C THR A 86 11.36 4.70 5.98
N HIS A 87 10.74 5.85 6.22
CA HIS A 87 11.40 7.03 6.74
C HIS A 87 10.67 7.56 7.97
N VAL A 88 11.44 8.04 8.95
CA VAL A 88 10.94 8.70 10.16
C VAL A 88 11.64 10.04 10.30
N GLY A 89 10.85 11.12 10.35
CA GLY A 89 11.38 12.48 10.35
C GLY A 89 12.07 12.88 11.68
N ASN A 90 11.74 12.20 12.77
CA ASN A 90 12.39 12.39 14.08
C ASN A 90 12.60 11.03 14.77
N PRO A 91 13.77 10.38 14.56
CA PRO A 91 14.11 9.10 15.18
C PRO A 91 14.24 9.15 16.72
N GLU A 92 14.43 10.33 17.31
CA GLU A 92 14.46 10.49 18.77
C GLU A 92 13.04 10.33 19.35
N ALA A 93 12.01 10.76 18.62
CA ALA A 93 10.63 10.71 19.05
C ALA A 93 9.93 9.37 18.72
N ALA A 94 10.24 8.75 17.58
CA ALA A 94 9.61 7.50 17.16
C ALA A 94 10.54 6.57 16.37
N VAL A 95 10.23 5.28 16.41
CA VAL A 95 10.87 4.22 15.64
C VAL A 95 9.84 3.55 14.73
N VAL A 96 10.24 3.21 13.52
CA VAL A 96 9.37 2.58 12.50
C VAL A 96 9.93 1.22 12.11
N ARG A 97 9.05 0.21 12.00
CA ARG A 97 9.39 -1.16 11.57
C ARG A 97 8.31 -1.75 10.68
N LEU A 98 8.70 -2.69 9.83
CA LEU A 98 7.80 -3.55 9.08
C LEU A 98 7.87 -4.97 9.65
N ASN A 99 6.76 -5.71 9.60
CA ASN A 99 6.74 -7.13 9.96
C ASN A 99 7.04 -8.08 8.77
N ILE A 100 7.47 -7.52 7.64
CA ILE A 100 7.88 -8.24 6.42
C ILE A 100 9.24 -7.72 5.95
N SER A 101 9.89 -8.45 5.04
CA SER A 101 11.15 -8.05 4.45
C SER A 101 11.01 -6.79 3.58
N ASN A 102 12.07 -5.98 3.51
CA ASN A 102 12.11 -4.80 2.64
C ASN A 102 12.12 -5.14 1.14
N THR A 103 12.40 -6.39 0.77
CA THR A 103 12.29 -6.87 -0.61
C THR A 103 11.60 -8.22 -0.62
N GLY A 104 10.92 -8.53 -1.71
CA GLY A 104 10.20 -9.79 -1.86
C GLY A 104 9.28 -9.77 -3.07
N SER A 105 8.21 -10.54 -2.99
CA SER A 105 7.14 -10.52 -4.00
C SER A 105 5.77 -10.40 -3.36
N ILE A 106 4.88 -9.64 -3.99
CA ILE A 106 3.49 -9.49 -3.55
C ILE A 106 2.79 -10.84 -3.72
N PRO A 107 2.13 -11.35 -2.67
CA PRO A 107 1.46 -12.66 -2.71
C PRO A 107 0.24 -12.62 -3.63
N THR A 108 -0.03 -13.73 -4.33
CA THR A 108 -1.23 -13.86 -5.17
C THR A 108 -2.51 -14.11 -4.36
N LYS A 109 -2.37 -14.59 -3.12
CA LYS A 109 -3.44 -14.67 -2.13
C LYS A 109 -3.49 -13.37 -1.32
N LEU A 110 -4.68 -13.01 -0.85
CA LEU A 110 -4.84 -11.89 0.08
C LEU A 110 -4.00 -12.14 1.34
N GLN A 111 -3.09 -11.23 1.62
CA GLN A 111 -2.31 -11.21 2.85
C GLN A 111 -2.30 -9.80 3.43
N SER A 112 -1.77 -9.69 4.64
CA SER A 112 -1.61 -8.41 5.33
C SER A 112 -0.19 -8.27 5.84
N PHE A 113 0.28 -7.03 5.91
CA PHE A 113 1.51 -6.67 6.60
C PHE A 113 1.27 -5.44 7.46
N GLN A 114 2.20 -5.15 8.37
CA GLN A 114 2.06 -4.13 9.38
C GLN A 114 3.20 -3.13 9.31
N LEU A 115 2.85 -1.85 9.32
CA LEU A 115 3.75 -0.76 9.67
C LEU A 115 3.59 -0.47 11.16
N ILE A 116 4.66 -0.67 11.91
CA ILE A 116 4.69 -0.48 13.36
C ILE A 116 5.41 0.83 13.64
N ILE A 117 4.70 1.78 14.26
CA ILE A 117 5.22 3.10 14.62
C ILE A 117 5.17 3.22 16.14
N SER A 118 6.33 3.12 16.80
CA SER A 118 6.45 3.14 18.25
C SER A 118 7.06 4.46 18.71
N CYS A 119 6.37 5.20 19.57
CA CYS A 119 6.96 6.35 20.25
C CYS A 119 8.02 5.89 21.25
N THR A 120 9.12 6.63 21.35
CA THR A 120 10.21 6.33 22.29
C THR A 120 9.91 6.78 23.72
N GLY A 121 8.91 7.65 23.89
CA GLY A 121 8.61 8.31 25.16
C GLY A 121 9.56 9.46 25.51
N LYS A 122 10.48 9.86 24.62
CA LYS A 122 11.47 10.92 24.91
C LYS A 122 10.95 12.33 24.65
N LEU A 123 10.10 12.50 23.64
CA LEU A 123 9.65 13.80 23.14
C LEU A 123 8.13 13.84 22.98
N THR A 124 7.53 14.98 23.31
CA THR A 124 6.15 15.30 22.96
C THR A 124 6.15 16.05 21.62
N THR A 125 5.77 15.38 20.54
CA THR A 125 5.76 15.96 19.19
C THR A 125 4.92 15.14 18.22
N GLN A 126 4.66 15.70 17.04
CA GLN A 126 4.07 14.99 15.91
C GLN A 126 5.16 14.58 14.92
N VAL A 127 5.36 13.28 14.74
CA VAL A 127 6.42 12.71 13.91
C VAL A 127 5.89 12.34 12.55
N TYR A 128 6.49 12.87 11.49
CA TYR A 128 6.23 12.44 10.12
C TYR A 128 6.84 11.05 9.87
N VAL A 129 6.04 10.15 9.30
CA VAL A 129 6.44 8.79 8.92
C VAL A 129 5.97 8.52 7.51
N SER A 130 6.83 7.95 6.67
CA SER A 130 6.44 7.50 5.34
C SER A 130 6.91 6.08 5.07
N MET A 131 6.12 5.37 4.27
CA MET A 131 6.45 4.06 3.72
C MET A 131 6.31 4.13 2.20
N THR A 132 7.40 3.84 1.49
CA THR A 132 7.48 3.87 0.03
C THR A 132 7.59 2.46 -0.51
N LEU A 133 6.60 2.05 -1.30
CA LEU A 133 6.57 0.79 -2.02
C LEU A 133 6.97 1.04 -3.48
N GLN A 134 8.05 0.41 -3.94
CA GLN A 134 8.54 0.48 -5.32
C GLN A 134 8.30 -0.86 -6.01
N LEU A 135 7.65 -0.84 -7.17
CA LEU A 135 7.30 -2.04 -7.93
C LEU A 135 6.96 -1.70 -9.38
N PRO A 136 7.08 -2.65 -10.33
CA PRO A 136 6.61 -2.43 -11.69
C PRO A 136 5.08 -2.50 -11.73
N LEU A 137 4.44 -1.44 -12.21
CA LEU A 137 3.02 -1.45 -12.56
C LEU A 137 2.87 -1.38 -14.08
N GLN A 138 1.83 -2.03 -14.61
CA GLN A 138 1.49 -2.07 -16.04
C GLN A 138 2.46 -2.93 -16.89
N LYS A 139 2.46 -2.73 -18.22
CA LYS A 139 3.06 -3.64 -19.22
C LYS A 139 4.58 -3.76 -19.18
N SER A 140 5.29 -2.86 -18.51
CA SER A 140 6.76 -2.85 -18.51
C SER A 140 7.32 -3.07 -17.12
N LEU A 141 8.04 -4.19 -16.95
CA LEU A 141 8.83 -4.47 -15.74
C LEU A 141 10.02 -3.51 -15.55
N GLN A 142 10.32 -2.67 -16.55
CA GLN A 142 11.46 -1.75 -16.52
C GLN A 142 11.13 -0.44 -15.81
N HIS A 143 9.86 -0.04 -15.75
CA HIS A 143 9.44 1.21 -15.14
C HIS A 143 8.85 0.94 -13.75
N LEU A 144 9.60 1.33 -12.72
CA LEU A 144 9.14 1.21 -11.34
C LEU A 144 8.24 2.38 -10.98
N THR A 145 7.09 2.07 -10.39
CA THR A 145 6.20 3.04 -9.77
C THR A 145 6.49 3.11 -8.28
N ASN A 146 6.50 4.33 -7.73
CA ASN A 146 6.65 4.57 -6.30
C ASN A 146 5.30 4.92 -5.70
N ILE A 147 4.84 4.15 -4.72
CA ILE A 147 3.65 4.42 -3.93
C ILE A 147 4.10 4.80 -2.53
N THR A 148 3.99 6.08 -2.21
CA THR A 148 4.41 6.63 -0.92
C THR A 148 3.20 6.90 -0.05
N ILE A 149 3.06 6.16 1.05
CA ILE A 149 2.01 6.37 2.05
C ILE A 149 2.61 7.15 3.22
N GLN A 150 1.96 8.25 3.57
CA GLN A 150 2.44 9.19 4.59
C GLN A 150 1.48 9.24 5.78
N ARG A 151 2.05 9.36 6.98
CA ARG A 151 1.34 9.46 8.25
C ARG A 151 2.03 10.44 9.18
N ARG A 152 1.27 10.97 10.13
CA ARG A 152 1.80 11.83 11.19
C ARG A 152 1.44 11.24 12.55
N LYS A 153 2.42 10.64 13.23
CA LYS A 153 2.25 9.98 14.53
C LYS A 153 2.32 11.00 15.66
N ILE A 154 1.33 11.01 16.55
CA ILE A 154 1.38 11.76 17.81
C ILE A 154 2.21 10.96 18.81
N CYS A 155 3.23 11.60 19.38
CA CYS A 155 4.02 11.04 20.46
C CYS A 155 4.03 11.97 21.66
N PHE A 156 4.03 11.37 22.85
CA PHE A 156 4.15 12.06 24.12
C PHE A 156 5.43 11.61 24.81
N ARG A 157 6.04 12.53 25.54
CA ARG A 157 7.08 12.20 26.52
C ARG A 157 6.43 11.37 27.64
N ALA A 158 7.07 10.28 28.03
CA ALA A 158 6.65 9.50 29.19
C ALA A 158 6.79 10.40 30.43
N THR A 159 5.70 10.56 31.19
CA THR A 159 5.76 11.13 32.52
C THR A 159 6.41 10.10 33.44
N GLU A 160 7.35 10.52 34.30
CA GLU A 160 7.76 9.69 35.43
C GLU A 160 6.51 9.56 36.32
N ASP A 161 5.85 8.40 36.29
CA ASP A 161 4.81 8.08 37.26
C ASP A 161 5.48 8.16 38.64
N THR A 162 5.08 9.17 39.41
CA THR A 162 5.54 9.46 40.77
C THR A 162 4.67 8.76 41.79
#